data_AF-A0A956EYP5-F1
#
_entry.id   AF-A0A956EYP5-F1
#
_cell.length_a   1.000
_cell.length_b   1.000
_cell.length_c   1.000
_cell.angle_alpha   90.00
_cell.angle_beta   90.00
_cell.angle_gamma   90.00
#
_symmetry.space_group_name_H-M   'P 1'
#
loop_
_entity.id
_entity.type
_entity.pdbx_description
1 polymer ?
#
loop_
_entity_poly.entity_id
_entity_poly.type
_entity_poly.pdbx_seq_one_letter_code
_entity_poly.pdbx_strand_id
1 'polypeptide(L)'
;IVLGLGALVGACESSDDEPAGETAVDLSAPDRLLRISMALRGQRPSADELRAVAEDPTQLEGLVDAYMRHPGFGEAMRDLHNEALDTRVAASLFPAGFAARGELEGVEVQPLNVSITEAPLRLAEYVVTQDRPYTELVTANYTVADPYVAKVWGLKRESDGPGWRIAYYTDGREQAGVLSDSMLFTRHSTTFSNKNRGRANAISRSLLCYDFISRSLEVDATINLADPEEVANAVQKNKGCAGCHQTLDPLASFFSGYSPVFVPSDQEEYPVAFYTPGLKSIFSVHDPGYFGYPGNGMHHLGEMIAADPRFSACAARRFYAYFHQIPLGDVPQDRITDLQQVLTSRWSAKDLTRAIVLDEDFQVSHVEGGEAGNFSGLVPDEDAPIEDRHLFKARPWQLANSIEDLTGYRWETRVDADLGWGTIGRIDLMRDSLFGYEVLAGGIDAVNVTLPAHEMTATSSLVVRNLAAHAAEYVVEQDFRFPSSAKLLHLSEEEKGEEALRAQIAELHARILGELVDAHSPEVDESYALFSASLGATQSNRRGFKVLIFAMLQDSRLLFY
;
A
#
# COMPACT_ATOMS: atom_id res chain seq x y z
N ILE A 1 59.30 53.60 20.19
CA ILE A 1 58.57 52.55 19.45
C ILE A 1 59.16 51.23 19.92
N VAL A 2 58.49 50.61 20.88
CA VAL A 2 59.09 49.72 21.89
C VAL A 2 58.15 48.53 22.10
N LEU A 3 58.78 47.37 22.30
CA LEU A 3 58.31 46.09 22.87
C LEU A 3 57.57 45.09 21.97
N GLY A 4 58.21 43.92 21.82
CA GLY A 4 57.61 42.70 21.34
C GLY A 4 56.66 42.08 22.37
N LEU A 5 55.66 41.37 21.86
CA LEU A 5 54.70 40.65 22.67
C LEU A 5 55.18 39.22 22.92
N GLY A 6 55.35 38.92 24.20
CA GLY A 6 55.37 37.57 24.74
C GLY A 6 53.95 37.03 24.96
N ALA A 7 53.93 35.72 25.20
CA ALA A 7 52.79 34.85 25.41
C ALA A 7 51.64 35.38 26.29
N LEU A 8 50.41 35.11 25.86
CA LEU A 8 49.30 34.79 26.76
C LEU A 8 48.80 33.39 26.42
N VAL A 9 49.04 32.47 27.36
CA VAL A 9 48.37 31.18 27.45
C VAL A 9 46.97 31.46 28.00
N GLY A 10 45.96 31.40 27.13
CA GLY A 10 44.57 31.26 27.53
C GLY A 10 44.22 29.78 27.47
N ALA A 11 44.05 29.14 28.62
CA ALA A 11 43.47 27.82 28.71
C ALA A 11 42.04 27.88 28.13
N CYS A 12 41.83 27.26 26.97
CA CYS A 12 40.51 26.77 26.62
C CYS A 12 40.35 25.50 27.45
N GLU A 13 39.55 25.56 28.52
CA GLU A 13 38.89 24.36 29.03
C GLU A 13 38.10 23.79 27.85
N SER A 14 38.56 22.66 27.32
CA SER A 14 37.72 21.79 26.52
C SER A 14 36.61 21.31 27.44
N SER A 15 35.44 21.92 27.33
CA SER A 15 34.21 21.23 27.71
C SER A 15 34.11 20.04 26.76
N ASP A 16 34.66 18.90 27.20
CA ASP A 16 34.32 17.58 26.70
C ASP A 16 32.86 17.31 27.12
N ASP A 17 31.91 18.07 26.56
CA ASP A 17 30.55 17.58 26.45
C ASP A 17 30.57 16.63 25.25
N GLU A 18 30.81 15.34 25.54
CA GLU A 18 30.38 14.29 24.64
C GLU A 18 28.90 14.55 24.33
N PRO A 19 28.47 14.63 23.06
CA PRO A 19 27.06 14.70 22.75
C PRO A 19 26.40 13.49 23.42
N ALA A 20 25.37 13.76 24.24
CA ALA A 20 24.59 12.71 24.87
C ALA A 20 24.20 11.69 23.80
N GLY A 21 24.63 10.44 23.97
CA GLY A 21 24.44 9.42 22.94
C GLY A 21 22.95 9.18 22.71
N GLU A 22 22.51 9.30 21.47
CA GLU A 22 21.19 8.87 21.02
C GLU A 22 21.01 7.38 21.37
N THR A 23 19.92 7.03 22.05
CA THR A 23 19.62 5.67 22.47
C THR A 23 18.28 5.22 21.92
N ALA A 24 18.31 4.25 20.99
CA ALA A 24 17.09 3.64 20.48
C ALA A 24 16.39 2.81 21.57
N VAL A 25 15.09 3.03 21.75
CA VAL A 25 14.21 2.28 22.64
C VAL A 25 13.34 1.38 21.77
N ASP A 26 13.38 0.09 22.09
CA ASP A 26 12.63 -0.95 21.38
C ASP A 26 11.21 -1.11 21.90
N LEU A 27 10.34 -1.61 21.04
CA LEU A 27 8.99 -2.04 21.41
C LEU A 27 9.02 -3.25 22.34
N SER A 28 8.02 -3.32 23.22
CA SER A 28 7.71 -4.57 23.91
C SER A 28 7.36 -5.67 22.90
N ALA A 29 7.52 -6.95 23.27
CA ALA A 29 7.20 -8.05 22.37
C ALA A 29 5.72 -8.04 21.89
N PRO A 30 4.71 -7.74 22.76
CA PRO A 30 3.33 -7.54 22.33
C PRO A 30 3.13 -6.36 21.36
N ASP A 31 3.77 -5.22 21.60
CA ASP A 31 3.65 -4.05 20.71
C ASP A 31 4.31 -4.33 19.35
N ARG A 32 5.46 -5.02 19.36
CA ARG A 32 6.11 -5.50 18.14
C ARG A 32 5.19 -6.44 17.37
N LEU A 33 4.50 -7.37 18.04
CA LEU A 33 3.53 -8.25 17.39
C LEU A 33 2.37 -7.46 16.78
N LEU A 34 1.86 -6.45 17.50
CA LEU A 34 0.79 -5.57 17.02
C LEU A 34 1.22 -4.87 15.73
N ARG A 35 2.40 -4.24 15.74
CA ARG A 35 2.99 -3.59 14.58
C ARG A 35 3.10 -4.52 13.38
N ILE A 36 3.66 -5.70 13.59
CA ILE A 36 3.83 -6.72 12.54
C ILE A 36 2.47 -7.18 12.01
N SER A 37 1.51 -7.43 12.89
CA SER A 37 0.16 -7.87 12.51
C SER A 37 -0.55 -6.81 11.67
N MET A 38 -0.48 -5.55 12.07
CA MET A 38 -1.05 -4.45 11.31
C MET A 38 -0.37 -4.30 9.94
N ALA A 39 0.96 -4.31 9.90
CA ALA A 39 1.73 -4.23 8.67
C ALA A 39 1.43 -5.37 7.68
N LEU A 40 1.33 -6.61 8.18
CA LEU A 40 1.16 -7.78 7.32
C LEU A 40 -0.28 -8.07 6.93
N ARG A 41 -1.26 -7.83 7.81
CA ARG A 41 -2.65 -8.22 7.54
C ARG A 41 -3.69 -7.12 7.76
N GLY A 42 -3.29 -5.95 8.25
CA GLY A 42 -4.21 -4.86 8.57
C GLY A 42 -5.22 -5.23 9.65
N GLN A 43 -4.84 -6.14 10.56
CA GLN A 43 -5.66 -6.60 11.66
C GLN A 43 -4.82 -6.63 12.93
N ARG A 44 -5.48 -6.36 14.06
CA ARG A 44 -4.86 -6.44 15.38
C ARG A 44 -4.72 -7.90 15.83
N PRO A 45 -3.66 -8.24 16.58
CA PRO A 45 -3.54 -9.56 17.20
C PRO A 45 -4.73 -9.86 18.11
N SER A 46 -5.02 -11.14 18.31
CA SER A 46 -5.94 -11.56 19.36
C SER A 46 -5.31 -11.35 20.73
N ALA A 47 -6.14 -11.23 21.77
CA ALA A 47 -5.65 -11.13 23.15
C ALA A 47 -4.83 -12.36 23.58
N ASP A 48 -5.12 -13.54 23.02
CA ASP A 48 -4.36 -14.77 23.26
C ASP A 48 -2.96 -14.69 22.63
N GLU A 49 -2.86 -14.16 21.41
CA GLU A 49 -1.57 -13.96 20.72
C GLU A 49 -0.70 -12.94 21.48
N LEU A 50 -1.28 -11.85 21.96
CA LEU A 50 -0.57 -10.86 22.79
C LEU A 50 -0.06 -11.47 24.09
N ARG A 51 -0.90 -12.23 24.81
CA ARG A 51 -0.51 -12.91 26.05
C ARG A 51 0.60 -13.94 25.80
N ALA A 52 0.48 -14.73 24.73
CA ALA A 52 1.48 -15.74 24.38
C ALA A 52 2.87 -15.12 24.11
N VAL A 53 2.93 -14.00 23.38
CA VAL A 53 4.20 -13.30 23.10
C VAL A 53 4.72 -12.51 24.31
N ALA A 54 3.84 -12.02 25.17
CA ALA A 54 4.24 -11.40 26.45
C ALA A 54 4.93 -12.43 27.37
N GLU A 55 4.42 -13.65 27.42
CA GLU A 55 4.97 -14.76 28.22
C GLU A 55 6.24 -15.35 27.58
N ASP A 56 6.26 -15.49 26.26
CA ASP A 56 7.37 -16.08 25.51
C ASP A 56 7.59 -15.34 24.17
N PRO A 57 8.50 -14.34 24.14
CA PRO A 57 8.81 -13.60 22.93
C PRO A 57 9.29 -14.45 21.75
N THR A 58 9.75 -15.69 21.97
CA THR A 58 10.21 -16.57 20.89
C THR A 58 9.08 -17.06 19.99
N GLN A 59 7.81 -16.94 20.42
CA GLN A 59 6.64 -17.29 19.60
C GLN A 59 6.37 -16.31 18.45
N LEU A 60 6.97 -15.11 18.49
CA LEU A 60 6.73 -14.04 17.52
C LEU A 60 7.03 -14.48 16.08
N GLU A 61 8.15 -15.18 15.84
CA GLU A 61 8.53 -15.62 14.49
C GLU A 61 7.48 -16.59 13.87
N GLY A 62 6.95 -17.51 14.68
CA GLY A 62 5.92 -18.45 14.23
C GLY A 62 4.61 -17.75 13.85
N LEU A 63 4.26 -16.67 14.57
CA LEU A 63 3.11 -15.83 14.26
C LEU A 63 3.33 -15.00 12.99
N VAL A 64 4.53 -14.48 12.74
CA VAL A 64 4.88 -13.81 11.48
C VAL A 64 4.64 -14.74 10.28
N ASP A 65 5.10 -16.00 10.37
CA ASP A 65 4.90 -17.00 9.31
C ASP A 65 3.42 -17.39 9.15
N ALA A 66 2.62 -17.35 10.24
CA ALA A 66 1.17 -17.52 10.17
C ALA A 66 0.49 -16.33 9.49
N TYR A 67 0.86 -15.09 9.81
CA TYR A 67 0.28 -13.89 9.23
C TYR A 67 0.58 -13.76 7.74
N MET A 68 1.77 -14.17 7.26
CA MET A 68 2.07 -14.22 5.82
C MET A 68 1.28 -15.29 5.04
N ARG A 69 0.51 -16.15 5.73
CA ARG A 69 -0.47 -17.07 5.11
C ARG A 69 -1.91 -16.56 5.20
N HIS A 70 -2.15 -15.49 5.95
CA HIS A 70 -3.45 -14.86 6.09
C HIS A 70 -3.84 -14.12 4.80
N PRO A 71 -5.12 -14.10 4.38
CA PRO A 71 -5.56 -13.37 3.20
C PRO A 71 -5.21 -11.87 3.18
N GLY A 72 -5.15 -11.25 4.37
CA GLY A 72 -4.73 -9.85 4.54
C GLY A 72 -3.29 -9.58 4.03
N PHE A 73 -2.40 -10.58 4.06
CA PHE A 73 -1.07 -10.46 3.48
C PHE A 73 -1.11 -10.28 1.96
N GLY A 74 -2.05 -10.93 1.29
CA GLY A 74 -2.29 -10.69 -0.12
C GLY A 74 -2.71 -9.25 -0.40
N GLU A 75 -3.57 -8.65 0.43
CA GLU A 75 -3.98 -7.25 0.30
C GLU A 75 -2.83 -6.27 0.54
N ALA A 76 -1.98 -6.52 1.55
CA ALA A 76 -0.76 -5.75 1.78
C ALA A 76 0.17 -5.77 0.56
N MET A 77 0.35 -6.95 -0.07
CA MET A 77 1.14 -7.04 -1.31
C MET A 77 0.49 -6.29 -2.46
N ARG A 78 -0.84 -6.34 -2.62
CA ARG A 78 -1.52 -5.54 -3.66
C ARG A 78 -1.33 -4.03 -3.42
N ASP A 79 -1.46 -3.56 -2.19
CA ASP A 79 -1.27 -2.15 -1.84
C ASP A 79 0.16 -1.66 -2.12
N LEU A 80 1.17 -2.43 -1.67
CA LEU A 80 2.59 -2.16 -1.93
C LEU A 80 2.88 -2.03 -3.43
N HIS A 81 2.38 -2.97 -4.25
CA HIS A 81 2.62 -2.93 -5.69
C HIS A 81 1.81 -1.83 -6.38
N ASN A 82 0.66 -1.43 -5.82
CA ASN A 82 -0.14 -0.35 -6.36
C ASN A 82 0.57 1.01 -6.25
N GLU A 83 1.33 1.27 -5.18
CA GLU A 83 2.17 2.47 -5.07
C GLU A 83 3.27 2.56 -6.15
N ALA A 84 3.61 1.42 -6.76
CA ALA A 84 4.55 1.39 -7.87
C ALA A 84 3.84 1.45 -9.22
N LEU A 85 2.77 0.67 -9.39
CA LEU A 85 2.11 0.45 -10.69
C LEU A 85 0.97 1.43 -10.98
N ASP A 86 0.42 2.09 -9.96
CA ASP A 86 -0.65 3.09 -10.05
C ASP A 86 -1.93 2.59 -10.74
N THR A 87 -2.41 1.36 -10.46
CA THR A 87 -3.51 0.75 -11.23
C THR A 87 -4.89 0.85 -10.57
N ARG A 88 -4.99 1.03 -9.25
CA ARG A 88 -6.25 1.31 -8.54
C ARG A 88 -6.72 2.73 -8.76
N VAL A 89 -7.21 2.99 -9.97
CA VAL A 89 -7.88 4.26 -10.29
C VAL A 89 -9.36 4.23 -9.91
N ALA A 90 -10.01 5.40 -9.92
CA ALA A 90 -11.45 5.53 -9.76
C ALA A 90 -12.21 4.57 -10.70
N ALA A 91 -12.86 3.56 -10.12
CA ALA A 91 -13.36 2.41 -10.88
C ALA A 91 -14.43 2.80 -11.92
N SER A 92 -15.22 3.86 -11.67
CA SER A 92 -16.32 4.26 -12.55
C SER A 92 -15.94 5.31 -13.61
N LEU A 93 -14.68 5.77 -13.66
CA LEU A 93 -14.23 6.83 -14.57
C LEU A 93 -12.94 6.45 -15.30
N PHE A 94 -12.69 7.08 -16.46
CA PHE A 94 -11.43 6.93 -17.19
C PHE A 94 -10.22 7.17 -16.26
N PRO A 95 -9.17 6.32 -16.30
CA PRO A 95 -8.90 5.26 -17.28
C PRO A 95 -9.56 3.89 -16.99
N ALA A 96 -10.44 3.77 -16.02
CA ALA A 96 -11.39 2.66 -15.87
C ALA A 96 -12.77 3.06 -16.42
N GLY A 97 -13.87 2.57 -15.85
CA GLY A 97 -15.22 2.83 -16.36
C GLY A 97 -15.63 1.92 -17.52
N PHE A 98 -15.13 0.68 -17.54
CA PHE A 98 -15.59 -0.38 -18.42
C PHE A 98 -17.09 -0.63 -18.23
N ALA A 99 -17.83 -0.68 -19.34
CA ALA A 99 -19.28 -0.73 -19.39
C ALA A 99 -19.84 -2.13 -19.15
N ALA A 100 -20.95 -2.19 -18.41
CA ALA A 100 -21.74 -3.40 -18.22
C ALA A 100 -22.58 -3.71 -19.47
N ARG A 101 -21.95 -4.24 -20.52
CA ARG A 101 -22.56 -4.51 -21.83
C ARG A 101 -22.26 -5.92 -22.33
N GLY A 102 -23.06 -6.38 -23.29
CA GLY A 102 -22.94 -7.72 -23.88
C GLY A 102 -23.13 -8.79 -22.82
N GLU A 103 -22.18 -9.72 -22.69
CA GLU A 103 -22.24 -10.76 -21.66
C GLU A 103 -22.05 -10.24 -20.21
N LEU A 104 -21.67 -8.97 -20.04
CA LEU A 104 -21.60 -8.31 -18.74
C LEU A 104 -22.82 -7.41 -18.47
N GLU A 105 -23.86 -7.48 -19.29
CA GLU A 105 -25.10 -6.75 -19.05
C GLU A 105 -25.73 -7.16 -17.69
N GLY A 106 -26.15 -6.15 -16.91
CA GLY A 106 -26.69 -6.35 -15.56
C GLY A 106 -25.64 -6.48 -14.46
N VAL A 107 -24.34 -6.52 -14.78
CA VAL A 107 -23.27 -6.41 -13.78
C VAL A 107 -23.16 -4.96 -13.32
N GLU A 108 -22.90 -4.75 -12.03
CA GLU A 108 -22.64 -3.42 -11.48
C GLU A 108 -21.27 -2.91 -11.92
N VAL A 109 -21.21 -1.65 -12.35
CA VAL A 109 -20.01 -1.02 -12.92
C VAL A 109 -18.88 -0.97 -11.88
N GLN A 110 -19.20 -0.67 -10.63
CA GLN A 110 -18.20 -0.53 -9.58
C GLN A 110 -17.47 -1.86 -9.29
N PRO A 111 -18.14 -2.98 -8.93
CA PRO A 111 -17.45 -4.27 -8.74
C PRO A 111 -16.72 -4.78 -9.98
N LEU A 112 -17.29 -4.58 -11.18
CA LEU A 112 -16.64 -4.93 -12.45
C LEU A 112 -15.29 -4.23 -12.57
N ASN A 113 -15.28 -2.92 -12.39
CA ASN A 113 -14.08 -2.12 -12.61
C ASN A 113 -13.05 -2.25 -11.49
N VAL A 114 -13.48 -2.42 -10.24
CA VAL A 114 -12.57 -2.79 -9.13
C VAL A 114 -11.84 -4.10 -9.46
N SER A 115 -12.52 -5.09 -10.05
CA SER A 115 -11.85 -6.30 -10.49
C SER A 115 -10.81 -6.06 -11.59
N ILE A 116 -11.13 -5.23 -12.58
CA ILE A 116 -10.23 -4.91 -13.69
C ILE A 116 -8.98 -4.14 -13.21
N THR A 117 -9.14 -3.13 -12.35
CA THR A 117 -8.04 -2.32 -11.81
C THR A 117 -7.09 -3.10 -10.91
N GLU A 118 -7.57 -4.18 -10.29
CA GLU A 118 -6.79 -5.10 -9.45
C GLU A 118 -6.00 -6.14 -10.24
N ALA A 119 -6.25 -6.35 -11.54
CA ALA A 119 -5.65 -7.43 -12.32
C ALA A 119 -4.11 -7.56 -12.23
N PRO A 120 -3.31 -6.50 -12.44
CA PRO A 120 -1.85 -6.60 -12.31
C PRO A 120 -1.41 -6.83 -10.86
N LEU A 121 -2.16 -6.30 -9.88
CA LEU A 121 -1.87 -6.46 -8.45
C LEU A 121 -2.17 -7.87 -7.97
N ARG A 122 -3.19 -8.52 -8.54
CA ARG A 122 -3.54 -9.92 -8.26
C ARG A 122 -2.46 -10.88 -8.77
N LEU A 123 -1.77 -10.56 -9.85
CA LEU A 123 -0.59 -11.32 -10.27
C LEU A 123 0.54 -11.17 -9.25
N ALA A 124 0.83 -9.95 -8.79
CA ALA A 124 1.84 -9.72 -7.76
C ALA A 124 1.50 -10.47 -6.46
N GLU A 125 0.26 -10.37 -5.98
CA GLU A 125 -0.25 -11.16 -4.85
C GLU A 125 -0.03 -12.65 -5.07
N TYR A 126 -0.38 -13.18 -6.23
CA TYR A 126 -0.24 -14.60 -6.52
C TYR A 126 1.24 -15.04 -6.48
N VAL A 127 2.14 -14.29 -7.11
CA VAL A 127 3.59 -14.59 -7.10
C VAL A 127 4.11 -14.61 -5.66
N VAL A 128 3.81 -13.58 -4.86
CA VAL A 128 4.32 -13.48 -3.49
C VAL A 128 3.67 -14.50 -2.56
N THR A 129 2.34 -14.60 -2.54
CA THR A 129 1.61 -15.48 -1.60
C THR A 129 1.80 -16.96 -1.89
N GLN A 130 2.12 -17.33 -3.13
CA GLN A 130 2.49 -18.70 -3.49
C GLN A 130 4.00 -18.98 -3.38
N ASP A 131 4.77 -18.02 -2.86
CA ASP A 131 6.23 -18.11 -2.70
C ASP A 131 6.97 -18.49 -3.99
N ARG A 132 6.49 -17.95 -5.11
CA ARG A 132 7.12 -18.11 -6.42
C ARG A 132 8.31 -17.16 -6.55
N PRO A 133 9.28 -17.44 -7.45
CA PRO A 133 10.34 -16.50 -7.76
C PRO A 133 9.75 -15.13 -8.11
N TYR A 134 10.17 -14.09 -7.41
CA TYR A 134 9.67 -12.72 -7.60
C TYR A 134 9.93 -12.19 -9.02
N THR A 135 10.89 -12.77 -9.74
CA THR A 135 11.12 -12.51 -11.17
C THR A 135 9.91 -12.87 -12.04
N GLU A 136 9.03 -13.79 -11.60
CA GLU A 136 7.78 -14.12 -12.31
C GLU A 136 6.85 -12.90 -12.46
N LEU A 137 7.04 -11.83 -11.68
CA LEU A 137 6.34 -10.56 -11.90
C LEU A 137 6.51 -10.05 -13.35
N VAL A 138 7.67 -10.31 -13.97
CA VAL A 138 8.00 -9.90 -15.35
C VAL A 138 8.32 -11.05 -16.30
N THR A 139 8.60 -12.25 -15.79
CA THR A 139 8.94 -13.42 -16.63
C THR A 139 7.82 -14.44 -16.78
N ALA A 140 6.73 -14.31 -16.01
CA ALA A 140 5.63 -15.27 -16.06
C ALA A 140 5.04 -15.36 -17.48
N ASN A 141 4.88 -16.59 -17.95
CA ASN A 141 4.16 -16.91 -19.19
C ASN A 141 2.65 -17.08 -18.97
N TYR A 142 2.14 -16.49 -17.89
CA TYR A 142 0.75 -16.51 -17.46
C TYR A 142 0.40 -15.19 -16.77
N THR A 143 -0.89 -14.94 -16.59
CA THR A 143 -1.41 -13.93 -15.65
C THR A 143 -2.47 -14.60 -14.75
N VAL A 144 -3.12 -13.82 -13.89
CA VAL A 144 -4.31 -14.27 -13.16
C VAL A 144 -5.52 -13.43 -13.53
N ALA A 145 -6.67 -14.07 -13.63
CA ALA A 145 -7.93 -13.41 -13.95
C ALA A 145 -9.10 -14.07 -13.21
N ASP A 146 -10.02 -13.24 -12.75
CA ASP A 146 -11.37 -13.66 -12.42
C ASP A 146 -12.24 -13.71 -13.69
N PRO A 147 -13.54 -14.08 -13.59
CA PRO A 147 -14.44 -14.09 -14.75
C PRO A 147 -14.59 -12.72 -15.45
N TYR A 148 -14.54 -11.61 -14.71
CA TYR A 148 -14.70 -10.28 -15.27
C TYR A 148 -13.50 -9.87 -16.12
N VAL A 149 -12.29 -9.97 -15.55
CA VAL A 149 -11.04 -9.67 -16.27
C VAL A 149 -10.90 -10.56 -17.49
N ALA A 150 -11.21 -11.86 -17.36
CA ALA A 150 -11.16 -12.79 -18.47
C ALA A 150 -12.14 -12.44 -19.58
N LYS A 151 -13.36 -11.99 -19.24
CA LYS A 151 -14.34 -11.57 -20.24
C LYS A 151 -13.90 -10.29 -20.97
N VAL A 152 -13.45 -9.29 -20.22
CA VAL A 152 -13.05 -7.98 -20.75
C VAL A 152 -11.90 -8.11 -21.73
N TRP A 153 -10.87 -8.90 -21.40
CA TRP A 153 -9.66 -9.00 -22.21
C TRP A 153 -9.53 -10.31 -23.00
N GLY A 154 -10.56 -11.16 -22.98
CA GLY A 154 -10.58 -12.41 -23.73
C GLY A 154 -9.56 -13.44 -23.24
N LEU A 155 -9.30 -13.51 -21.93
CA LEU A 155 -8.35 -14.49 -21.40
C LEU A 155 -8.98 -15.89 -21.29
N LYS A 156 -8.17 -16.90 -21.61
CA LYS A 156 -8.49 -18.29 -21.30
C LYS A 156 -8.03 -18.62 -19.88
N ARG A 157 -8.96 -18.93 -18.98
CA ARG A 157 -8.66 -19.36 -17.60
C ARG A 157 -8.41 -20.87 -17.55
N GLU A 158 -7.58 -21.33 -16.63
CA GLU A 158 -7.34 -22.78 -16.40
C GLU A 158 -8.59 -23.51 -15.90
N SER A 159 -9.51 -22.78 -15.24
CA SER A 159 -10.78 -23.31 -14.76
C SER A 159 -11.88 -22.25 -14.81
N ASP A 160 -13.12 -22.66 -15.08
CA ASP A 160 -14.28 -21.76 -15.18
C ASP A 160 -14.90 -21.37 -13.82
N GLY A 161 -14.36 -21.88 -12.70
CA GLY A 161 -14.88 -21.60 -11.36
C GLY A 161 -14.83 -20.10 -10.97
N PRO A 162 -15.46 -19.71 -9.85
CA PRO A 162 -15.40 -18.33 -9.37
C PRO A 162 -13.99 -17.93 -8.88
N GLY A 163 -13.73 -16.63 -8.82
CA GLY A 163 -12.49 -16.05 -8.27
C GLY A 163 -11.29 -16.05 -9.21
N TRP A 164 -10.14 -15.62 -8.70
CA TRP A 164 -8.91 -15.46 -9.47
C TRP A 164 -8.25 -16.81 -9.78
N ARG A 165 -7.89 -17.02 -11.04
CA ARG A 165 -7.22 -18.24 -11.53
C ARG A 165 -6.13 -17.87 -12.52
N ILE A 166 -5.13 -18.75 -12.68
CA ILE A 166 -4.18 -18.64 -13.78
C ILE A 166 -4.95 -18.53 -15.11
N ALA A 167 -4.53 -17.60 -15.94
CA ALA A 167 -5.16 -17.26 -17.19
C ALA A 167 -4.12 -16.84 -18.23
N TYR A 168 -4.52 -16.88 -19.50
CA TYR A 168 -3.64 -16.67 -20.64
C TYR A 168 -4.31 -15.75 -21.66
N TYR A 169 -3.57 -14.76 -22.15
CA TYR A 169 -3.98 -13.97 -23.30
C TYR A 169 -4.04 -14.85 -24.56
N THR A 170 -5.05 -14.64 -25.40
CA THR A 170 -5.27 -15.42 -26.63
C THR A 170 -5.17 -14.59 -27.92
N ASP A 171 -4.77 -13.32 -27.81
CA ASP A 171 -4.70 -12.36 -28.92
C ASP A 171 -3.33 -12.33 -29.63
N GLY A 172 -2.47 -13.29 -29.31
CA GLY A 172 -1.16 -13.46 -29.95
C GLY A 172 -0.03 -12.61 -29.34
N ARG A 173 -0.29 -11.83 -28.29
CA ARG A 173 0.80 -11.16 -27.54
C ARG A 173 1.68 -12.18 -26.81
N GLU A 174 2.94 -11.84 -26.62
CA GLU A 174 3.82 -12.58 -25.71
C GLU A 174 3.41 -12.33 -24.25
N GLN A 175 3.49 -13.36 -23.41
CA GLN A 175 3.18 -13.27 -21.98
C GLN A 175 4.46 -13.03 -21.18
N ALA A 176 4.41 -12.02 -20.31
CA ALA A 176 5.55 -11.55 -19.54
C ALA A 176 5.08 -10.89 -18.23
N GLY A 177 4.25 -11.61 -17.47
CA GLY A 177 3.62 -11.12 -16.25
C GLY A 177 2.97 -9.74 -16.43
N VAL A 178 3.31 -8.79 -15.56
CA VAL A 178 2.76 -7.42 -15.59
C VAL A 178 3.15 -6.65 -16.86
N LEU A 179 4.24 -7.03 -17.54
CA LEU A 179 4.66 -6.39 -18.80
C LEU A 179 3.75 -6.72 -19.99
N SER A 180 2.78 -7.63 -19.79
CA SER A 180 1.75 -7.97 -20.77
C SER A 180 0.33 -7.61 -20.33
N ASP A 181 0.20 -6.99 -19.15
CA ASP A 181 -1.08 -6.70 -18.53
C ASP A 181 -1.83 -5.56 -19.24
N SER A 182 -3.11 -5.81 -19.54
CA SER A 182 -3.92 -4.86 -20.30
C SER A 182 -4.31 -3.65 -19.47
N MET A 183 -4.70 -3.84 -18.21
CA MET A 183 -5.11 -2.73 -17.35
C MET A 183 -3.93 -1.80 -17.04
N LEU A 184 -2.74 -2.36 -16.80
CA LEU A 184 -1.53 -1.56 -16.58
C LEU A 184 -1.29 -0.57 -17.73
N PHE A 185 -1.49 -1.00 -18.98
CA PHE A 185 -1.27 -0.17 -20.16
C PHE A 185 -2.51 0.61 -20.63
N THR A 186 -3.70 0.31 -20.11
CA THR A 186 -4.86 1.20 -20.16
C THR A 186 -4.64 2.39 -19.22
N ARG A 187 -4.19 2.14 -17.98
CA ARG A 187 -3.81 3.17 -17.00
C ARG A 187 -2.66 4.03 -17.51
N HIS A 188 -1.58 3.40 -17.98
CA HIS A 188 -0.44 4.08 -18.58
C HIS A 188 -0.61 4.09 -20.10
N SER A 189 -1.63 4.81 -20.56
CA SER A 189 -1.94 4.89 -22.00
C SER A 189 -0.84 5.59 -22.80
N THR A 190 -0.96 5.56 -24.12
CA THR A 190 -0.03 6.22 -25.04
C THR A 190 -0.74 7.06 -26.09
N THR A 191 0.01 7.92 -26.76
CA THR A 191 -0.46 8.80 -27.84
C THR A 191 0.51 8.73 -29.02
N PHE A 192 0.11 9.27 -30.17
CA PHE A 192 0.97 9.33 -31.37
C PHE A 192 2.28 10.08 -31.15
N SER A 193 2.31 11.07 -30.26
CA SER A 193 3.52 11.81 -29.89
C SER A 193 4.33 11.10 -28.80
N ASN A 194 3.65 10.48 -27.82
CA ASN A 194 4.32 9.77 -26.73
C ASN A 194 5.04 8.51 -27.20
N LYS A 195 4.48 7.76 -28.16
CA LYS A 195 5.06 6.54 -28.74
C LYS A 195 5.60 5.58 -27.67
N ASN A 196 4.77 5.26 -26.69
CA ASN A 196 5.03 4.38 -25.54
C ASN A 196 6.12 4.82 -24.54
N ARG A 197 6.69 6.03 -24.66
CA ARG A 197 7.67 6.53 -23.68
C ARG A 197 7.10 6.63 -22.27
N GLY A 198 5.80 6.93 -22.15
CA GLY A 198 5.09 6.94 -20.86
C GLY A 198 5.06 5.55 -20.22
N ARG A 199 4.71 4.51 -21.00
CA ARG A 199 4.73 3.10 -20.55
C ARG A 199 6.13 2.65 -20.16
N ALA A 200 7.14 2.98 -20.98
CA ALA A 200 8.52 2.67 -20.66
C ALA A 200 9.00 3.33 -19.36
N ASN A 201 8.67 4.61 -19.15
CA ASN A 201 9.02 5.28 -17.90
C ASN A 201 8.27 4.69 -16.71
N ALA A 202 6.97 4.37 -16.86
CA ALA A 202 6.21 3.71 -15.80
C ALA A 202 6.89 2.40 -15.38
N ILE A 203 7.18 1.49 -16.32
CA ILE A 203 7.88 0.23 -16.03
C ILE A 203 9.26 0.47 -15.39
N SER A 204 10.06 1.39 -15.93
CA SER A 204 11.39 1.71 -15.41
C SER A 204 11.33 2.27 -13.98
N ARG A 205 10.39 3.17 -13.70
CA ARG A 205 10.20 3.76 -12.38
C ARG A 205 9.69 2.74 -11.37
N SER A 206 8.71 1.92 -11.77
CA SER A 206 8.10 0.92 -10.89
C SER A 206 9.08 -0.20 -10.56
N LEU A 207 9.81 -0.72 -11.55
CA LEU A 207 10.59 -1.95 -11.41
C LEU A 207 12.09 -1.73 -11.21
N LEU A 208 12.65 -0.60 -11.64
CA LEU A 208 14.10 -0.32 -11.54
C LEU A 208 14.40 0.87 -10.63
N CYS A 209 13.36 1.53 -10.10
CA CYS A 209 13.47 2.77 -9.33
C CYS A 209 14.26 3.83 -10.12
N TYR A 210 14.10 3.82 -11.44
CA TYR A 210 14.76 4.72 -12.37
C TYR A 210 13.68 5.51 -13.10
N ASP A 211 13.52 6.78 -12.72
CA ASP A 211 12.57 7.70 -13.33
C ASP A 211 13.27 8.62 -14.33
N PHE A 212 12.85 8.56 -15.58
CA PHE A 212 13.37 9.42 -16.65
C PHE A 212 12.95 10.89 -16.49
N ILE A 213 11.85 11.17 -15.77
CA ILE A 213 11.25 12.51 -15.64
C ILE A 213 11.85 13.29 -14.48
N SER A 214 12.36 12.61 -13.43
CA SER A 214 12.98 13.28 -12.29
C SER A 214 14.39 13.83 -12.58
N ARG A 215 14.98 13.46 -13.72
CA ARG A 215 16.31 13.92 -14.12
C ARG A 215 16.25 15.39 -14.56
N SER A 216 17.05 16.23 -13.91
CA SER A 216 17.27 17.59 -14.40
C SER A 216 18.00 17.54 -15.75
N LEU A 217 17.41 18.18 -16.75
CA LEU A 217 18.02 18.36 -18.07
C LEU A 217 18.13 19.86 -18.33
N GLU A 218 19.35 20.32 -18.62
CA GLU A 218 19.54 21.65 -19.19
C GLU A 218 19.22 21.59 -20.67
N VAL A 219 18.04 22.06 -21.04
CA VAL A 219 17.67 22.23 -22.45
C VAL A 219 18.28 23.54 -22.93
N ASP A 220 19.10 23.45 -23.98
CA ASP A 220 19.67 24.62 -24.64
C ASP A 220 18.54 25.55 -25.11
N ALA A 221 18.52 26.79 -24.61
CA ALA A 221 17.50 27.79 -24.91
C ALA A 221 17.45 28.18 -26.41
N THR A 222 18.42 27.74 -27.22
CA THR A 222 18.41 27.91 -28.67
C THR A 222 17.51 26.92 -29.42
N ILE A 223 17.02 25.86 -28.76
CA ILE A 223 16.08 24.90 -29.36
C ILE A 223 14.66 25.46 -29.26
N ASN A 224 13.99 25.62 -30.40
CA ASN A 224 12.58 26.00 -30.40
C ASN A 224 11.69 24.81 -30.02
N LEU A 225 11.30 24.72 -28.75
CA LEU A 225 10.42 23.65 -28.27
C LEU A 225 8.99 23.70 -28.83
N ALA A 226 8.61 24.79 -29.51
CA ALA A 226 7.33 24.89 -30.22
C ALA A 226 7.39 24.34 -31.65
N ASP A 227 8.57 24.02 -32.18
CA ASP A 227 8.74 23.43 -33.51
C ASP A 227 8.98 21.91 -33.43
N PRO A 228 8.03 21.08 -33.89
CA PRO A 228 8.17 19.63 -33.87
C PRO A 228 9.39 19.08 -34.63
N GLU A 229 9.82 19.74 -35.71
CA GLU A 229 10.98 19.30 -36.49
C GLU A 229 12.30 19.61 -35.78
N GLU A 230 12.40 20.77 -35.13
CA GLU A 230 13.57 21.10 -34.31
C GLU A 230 13.67 20.17 -33.10
N VAL A 231 12.55 19.90 -32.42
CA VAL A 231 12.51 18.93 -31.31
C VAL A 231 12.92 17.53 -31.79
N ALA A 232 12.38 17.05 -32.92
CA ALA A 232 12.74 15.75 -33.49
C ALA A 232 14.24 15.64 -33.85
N ASN A 233 14.86 16.73 -34.30
CA ASN A 233 16.31 16.79 -34.52
C ASN A 233 17.09 16.82 -33.20
N ALA A 234 16.62 17.59 -32.22
CA ALA A 234 17.27 17.74 -30.92
C ALA A 234 17.33 16.41 -30.17
N VAL A 235 16.24 15.63 -30.13
CA VAL A 235 16.21 14.32 -29.45
C VAL A 235 17.21 13.31 -30.00
N GLN A 236 17.70 13.50 -31.23
CA GLN A 236 18.71 12.65 -31.85
C GLN A 236 20.13 13.22 -31.72
N LYS A 237 20.29 14.55 -31.86
CA LYS A 237 21.60 15.20 -32.06
C LYS A 237 22.06 16.05 -30.88
N ASN A 238 21.13 16.62 -30.12
CA ASN A 238 21.48 17.42 -28.94
C ASN A 238 21.87 16.49 -27.79
N LYS A 239 23.02 16.76 -27.16
CA LYS A 239 23.55 15.89 -26.09
C LYS A 239 22.63 15.79 -24.87
N GLY A 240 21.90 16.87 -24.54
CA GLY A 240 20.94 16.89 -23.44
C GLY A 240 19.74 15.99 -23.71
N CYS A 241 19.13 16.09 -24.90
CA CYS A 241 17.96 15.29 -25.24
C CYS A 241 18.32 13.82 -25.58
N ALA A 242 19.40 13.60 -26.35
CA ALA A 242 19.80 12.27 -26.79
C ALA A 242 20.16 11.33 -25.63
N GLY A 243 20.70 11.84 -24.53
CA GLY A 243 21.09 11.03 -23.37
C GLY A 243 19.93 10.23 -22.76
N CYS A 244 18.74 10.80 -22.69
CA CYS A 244 17.54 10.07 -22.23
C CYS A 244 16.93 9.24 -23.37
N HIS A 245 16.79 9.80 -24.57
CA HIS A 245 16.12 9.14 -25.68
C HIS A 245 16.84 7.89 -26.20
N GLN A 246 18.17 7.82 -26.09
CA GLN A 246 18.95 6.64 -26.48
C GLN A 246 18.60 5.38 -25.68
N THR A 247 18.02 5.51 -24.49
CA THR A 247 17.61 4.37 -23.65
C THR A 247 16.09 4.26 -23.56
N LEU A 248 15.38 5.39 -23.46
CA LEU A 248 13.93 5.40 -23.33
C LEU A 248 13.21 4.95 -24.61
N ASP A 249 13.65 5.38 -25.80
CA ASP A 249 12.94 5.08 -27.05
C ASP A 249 13.06 3.60 -27.46
N PRO A 250 14.23 2.94 -27.33
CA PRO A 250 14.32 1.49 -27.49
C PRO A 250 13.47 0.72 -26.48
N LEU A 251 13.40 1.16 -25.22
CA LEU A 251 12.55 0.53 -24.21
C LEU A 251 11.06 0.69 -24.54
N ALA A 252 10.66 1.88 -25.00
CA ALA A 252 9.28 2.15 -25.44
C ALA A 252 8.84 1.25 -26.61
N SER A 253 9.80 0.82 -27.43
CA SER A 253 9.52 0.03 -28.64
C SER A 253 8.98 -1.37 -28.35
N PHE A 254 9.24 -1.95 -27.18
CA PHE A 254 8.65 -3.22 -26.75
C PHE A 254 7.12 -3.15 -26.64
N PHE A 255 6.57 -1.98 -26.29
CA PHE A 255 5.13 -1.80 -26.08
C PHE A 255 4.38 -1.37 -27.35
N SER A 256 5.05 -1.38 -28.50
CA SER A 256 4.49 -0.84 -29.74
C SER A 256 3.28 -1.60 -30.29
N GLY A 257 3.07 -2.86 -29.88
CA GLY A 257 1.89 -3.64 -30.26
C GLY A 257 0.64 -3.39 -29.42
N TYR A 258 0.72 -2.62 -28.32
CA TYR A 258 -0.41 -2.33 -27.45
C TYR A 258 -1.10 -1.03 -27.88
N SER A 259 -2.37 -1.13 -28.26
CA SER A 259 -3.19 0.02 -28.63
C SER A 259 -3.52 0.89 -27.41
N PRO A 260 -3.74 2.21 -27.59
CA PRO A 260 -4.46 2.97 -26.59
C PRO A 260 -5.93 2.55 -26.57
N VAL A 261 -6.53 2.49 -25.38
CA VAL A 261 -7.96 2.24 -25.19
C VAL A 261 -8.55 3.32 -24.30
N PHE A 262 -9.63 3.95 -24.75
CA PHE A 262 -10.36 4.99 -24.05
C PHE A 262 -11.76 4.52 -23.69
N VAL A 263 -11.92 3.98 -22.48
CA VAL A 263 -13.23 3.54 -21.95
C VAL A 263 -14.01 4.69 -21.31
N PRO A 264 -15.36 4.69 -21.38
CA PRO A 264 -16.22 3.73 -22.07
C PRO A 264 -16.36 3.99 -23.60
N SER A 265 -15.79 5.08 -24.12
CA SER A 265 -16.02 5.56 -25.49
C SER A 265 -15.64 4.57 -26.60
N ASP A 266 -14.50 3.89 -26.45
CA ASP A 266 -14.00 2.90 -27.42
C ASP A 266 -14.58 1.49 -27.18
N GLN A 267 -15.42 1.33 -26.15
CA GLN A 267 -15.95 0.04 -25.77
C GLN A 267 -17.29 -0.26 -26.46
N GLU A 268 -17.20 -0.82 -27.66
CA GLU A 268 -18.37 -1.29 -28.41
C GLU A 268 -18.77 -2.74 -28.02
N GLU A 269 -17.80 -3.63 -27.82
CA GLU A 269 -18.01 -5.04 -27.47
C GLU A 269 -16.85 -5.64 -26.64
N TYR A 270 -17.06 -6.87 -26.12
CA TYR A 270 -16.03 -7.66 -25.45
C TYR A 270 -15.70 -8.93 -26.25
N PRO A 271 -14.43 -9.38 -26.27
CA PRO A 271 -13.28 -8.80 -25.58
C PRO A 271 -12.74 -7.53 -26.26
N VAL A 272 -12.11 -6.65 -25.49
CA VAL A 272 -11.47 -5.43 -26.00
C VAL A 272 -10.23 -5.79 -26.81
N ALA A 273 -10.19 -5.35 -28.07
CA ALA A 273 -9.03 -5.50 -28.94
C ALA A 273 -7.88 -4.58 -28.52
N PHE A 274 -7.01 -5.07 -27.64
CA PHE A 274 -5.94 -4.27 -27.03
C PHE A 274 -4.56 -4.46 -27.68
N TYR A 275 -4.30 -5.62 -28.26
CA TYR A 275 -3.03 -5.92 -28.92
C TYR A 275 -3.22 -6.06 -30.42
N THR A 276 -2.37 -5.42 -31.20
CA THR A 276 -2.35 -5.51 -32.65
C THR A 276 -0.91 -5.58 -33.15
N PRO A 277 -0.47 -6.74 -33.65
CA PRO A 277 0.83 -6.85 -34.29
C PRO A 277 0.99 -5.83 -35.43
N GLY A 278 2.19 -5.28 -35.60
CA GLY A 278 2.52 -4.40 -36.73
C GLY A 278 2.28 -2.90 -36.51
N LEU A 279 1.85 -2.48 -35.31
CA LEU A 279 1.72 -1.06 -34.96
C LEU A 279 3.06 -0.34 -34.70
N LYS A 280 4.19 -1.02 -34.87
CA LYS A 280 5.54 -0.49 -34.62
C LYS A 280 5.83 0.83 -35.34
N SER A 281 5.46 0.95 -36.61
CA SER A 281 5.69 2.17 -37.40
C SER A 281 4.91 3.39 -36.86
N ILE A 282 3.83 3.15 -36.11
CA ILE A 282 2.97 4.18 -35.53
C ILE A 282 3.46 4.52 -34.12
N PHE A 283 3.70 3.53 -33.28
CA PHE A 283 3.95 3.73 -31.84
C PHE A 283 5.40 3.48 -31.40
N SER A 284 6.35 3.49 -32.33
CA SER A 284 7.78 3.47 -32.04
C SER A 284 8.57 4.31 -33.07
N VAL A 285 9.84 4.60 -32.75
CA VAL A 285 10.84 5.25 -33.59
C VAL A 285 12.16 4.47 -33.66
N HIS A 286 12.30 3.40 -32.87
CA HIS A 286 13.54 2.63 -32.73
C HIS A 286 13.26 1.12 -32.72
N ASP A 287 14.31 0.32 -32.84
CA ASP A 287 14.22 -1.10 -32.55
C ASP A 287 14.17 -1.33 -31.03
N PRO A 288 13.48 -2.40 -30.55
CA PRO A 288 13.47 -2.75 -29.14
C PRO A 288 14.88 -2.90 -28.56
N GLY A 289 15.09 -2.32 -27.39
CA GLY A 289 16.35 -2.40 -26.68
C GLY A 289 16.24 -1.95 -25.23
N TYR A 290 17.13 -2.46 -24.39
CA TYR A 290 17.15 -2.24 -22.95
C TYR A 290 18.51 -1.71 -22.54
N PHE A 291 18.59 -0.43 -22.16
CA PHE A 291 19.82 0.25 -21.71
C PHE A 291 21.07 -0.04 -22.58
N GLY A 292 20.90 -0.01 -23.90
CA GLY A 292 21.98 -0.22 -24.88
C GLY A 292 22.12 -1.66 -25.40
N TYR A 293 21.42 -2.62 -24.80
CA TYR A 293 21.38 -4.00 -25.29
C TYR A 293 20.18 -4.22 -26.23
N PRO A 294 20.38 -4.92 -27.38
CA PRO A 294 19.27 -5.21 -28.29
C PRO A 294 18.26 -6.17 -27.66
N GLY A 295 16.98 -5.90 -27.89
CA GLY A 295 15.86 -6.65 -27.34
C GLY A 295 15.09 -7.43 -28.40
N ASN A 296 14.34 -8.45 -27.98
CA ASN A 296 13.48 -9.22 -28.88
C ASN A 296 12.21 -9.71 -28.18
N GLY A 297 11.08 -9.02 -28.39
CA GLY A 297 9.81 -9.41 -27.78
C GLY A 297 9.70 -9.05 -26.30
N MET A 298 8.50 -9.22 -25.75
CA MET A 298 8.20 -8.88 -24.36
C MET A 298 8.81 -9.88 -23.38
N HIS A 299 8.89 -11.16 -23.77
CA HIS A 299 9.49 -12.19 -22.92
C HIS A 299 10.97 -11.89 -22.63
N HIS A 300 11.76 -11.54 -23.65
CA HIS A 300 13.17 -11.16 -23.48
C HIS A 300 13.32 -9.87 -22.67
N LEU A 301 12.38 -8.91 -22.78
CA LEU A 301 12.38 -7.74 -21.90
C LEU A 301 12.23 -8.15 -20.43
N GLY A 302 11.31 -9.08 -20.14
CA GLY A 302 11.14 -9.65 -18.81
C GLY A 302 12.41 -10.28 -18.26
N GLU A 303 13.10 -11.08 -19.08
CA GLU A 303 14.40 -11.69 -18.71
C GLU A 303 15.48 -10.62 -18.46
N MET A 304 15.58 -9.59 -19.30
CA MET A 304 16.55 -8.50 -19.13
C MET A 304 16.28 -7.68 -17.87
N ILE A 305 15.01 -7.41 -17.55
CA ILE A 305 14.64 -6.72 -16.30
C ILE A 305 14.96 -7.61 -15.10
N ALA A 306 14.59 -8.88 -15.12
CA ALA A 306 14.84 -9.82 -14.03
C ALA A 306 16.35 -10.01 -13.75
N ALA A 307 17.19 -9.97 -14.78
CA ALA A 307 18.64 -10.07 -14.67
C ALA A 307 19.33 -8.76 -14.25
N ASP A 308 18.62 -7.62 -14.30
CA ASP A 308 19.17 -6.34 -13.92
C ASP A 308 19.25 -6.21 -12.39
N PRO A 309 20.43 -5.95 -11.79
CA PRO A 309 20.56 -5.77 -10.34
C PRO A 309 19.63 -4.68 -9.79
N ARG A 310 19.30 -3.66 -10.58
CA ARG A 310 18.36 -2.58 -10.21
C ARG A 310 16.96 -3.11 -9.95
N PHE A 311 16.54 -4.22 -10.57
CA PHE A 311 15.25 -4.84 -10.31
C PHE A 311 15.15 -5.34 -8.87
N SER A 312 16.12 -6.16 -8.46
CA SER A 312 16.19 -6.68 -7.09
C SER A 312 16.43 -5.59 -6.04
N ALA A 313 17.29 -4.60 -6.34
CA ALA A 313 17.52 -3.46 -5.46
C ALA A 313 16.27 -2.58 -5.31
N CYS A 314 15.52 -2.34 -6.39
CA CYS A 314 14.28 -1.57 -6.33
C CYS A 314 13.18 -2.31 -5.57
N ALA A 315 13.08 -3.63 -5.73
CA ALA A 315 12.16 -4.46 -4.94
C ALA A 315 12.47 -4.36 -3.44
N ALA A 316 13.73 -4.56 -3.05
CA ALA A 316 14.18 -4.39 -1.66
C ALA A 316 13.84 -2.99 -1.12
N ARG A 317 14.16 -1.94 -1.89
CA ARG A 317 13.87 -0.55 -1.54
C ARG A 317 12.38 -0.28 -1.34
N ARG A 318 11.52 -0.76 -2.24
CA ARG A 318 10.07 -0.55 -2.18
C ARG A 318 9.44 -1.29 -1.01
N PHE A 319 9.85 -2.53 -0.75
CA PHE A 319 9.37 -3.29 0.39
C PHE A 319 9.75 -2.60 1.69
N TYR A 320 11.01 -2.18 1.83
CA TYR A 320 11.46 -1.45 3.01
C TYR A 320 10.68 -0.15 3.22
N ALA A 321 10.60 0.70 2.19
CA ALA A 321 9.88 1.97 2.23
C ALA A 321 8.41 1.79 2.60
N TYR A 322 7.74 0.79 2.04
CA TYR A 322 6.33 0.53 2.31
C TYR A 322 6.08 0.16 3.77
N PHE A 323 6.91 -0.72 4.34
CA PHE A 323 6.76 -1.18 5.72
C PHE A 323 7.18 -0.12 6.74
N HIS A 324 8.22 0.66 6.45
CA HIS A 324 8.70 1.74 7.32
C HIS A 324 7.99 3.08 7.10
N GLN A 325 7.10 3.18 6.10
CA GLN A 325 6.35 4.39 5.78
C GLN A 325 7.24 5.62 5.48
N ILE A 326 8.41 5.39 4.88
CA ILE A 326 9.37 6.43 4.51
C ILE A 326 9.40 6.66 3.00
N PRO A 327 9.82 7.85 2.53
CA PRO A 327 10.03 8.09 1.10
C PRO A 327 11.05 7.12 0.50
N LEU A 328 10.81 6.72 -0.76
CA LEU A 328 11.67 5.78 -1.48
C LEU A 328 13.14 6.24 -1.57
N GLY A 329 13.38 7.55 -1.61
CA GLY A 329 14.72 8.15 -1.66
C GLY A 329 15.48 8.10 -0.33
N ASP A 330 14.76 7.91 0.78
CA ASP A 330 15.31 7.98 2.14
C ASP A 330 15.69 6.59 2.68
N VAL A 331 15.44 5.54 1.91
CA VAL A 331 15.81 4.17 2.27
C VAL A 331 17.34 4.03 2.33
N PRO A 332 17.91 3.59 3.47
CA PRO A 332 19.36 3.44 3.61
C PRO A 332 19.97 2.45 2.62
N GLN A 333 21.15 2.78 2.08
CA GLN A 333 21.77 2.01 0.99
C GLN A 333 22.35 0.66 1.42
N ASP A 334 22.81 0.56 2.66
CA ASP A 334 23.18 -0.68 3.34
C ASP A 334 21.98 -1.62 3.47
N ARG A 335 20.84 -1.11 3.93
CA ARG A 335 19.59 -1.88 4.03
C ARG A 335 19.12 -2.42 2.69
N ILE A 336 19.22 -1.62 1.62
CA ILE A 336 18.92 -2.09 0.26
C ILE A 336 19.84 -3.25 -0.13
N THR A 337 21.13 -3.18 0.21
CA THR A 337 22.13 -4.19 -0.16
C THR A 337 21.85 -5.52 0.54
N ASP A 338 21.60 -5.49 1.85
CA ASP A 338 21.33 -6.69 2.65
C ASP A 338 20.02 -7.36 2.23
N LEU A 339 18.95 -6.56 2.07
CA LEU A 339 17.65 -7.06 1.65
C LEU A 339 17.63 -7.55 0.20
N GLN A 340 18.44 -6.94 -0.68
CA GLN A 340 18.64 -7.45 -2.03
C GLN A 340 19.29 -8.85 -1.99
N GLN A 341 20.24 -9.08 -1.09
CA GLN A 341 20.83 -10.41 -0.91
C GLN A 341 19.81 -11.42 -0.39
N VAL A 342 18.97 -11.04 0.57
CA VAL A 342 17.85 -11.88 1.06
C VAL A 342 16.94 -12.27 -0.09
N LEU A 343 16.46 -11.28 -0.86
CA LEU A 343 15.59 -11.52 -2.01
C LEU A 343 16.25 -12.46 -3.02
N THR A 344 17.47 -12.15 -3.47
CA THR A 344 18.11 -12.87 -4.59
C THR A 344 18.63 -14.27 -4.23
N SER A 345 18.70 -14.62 -2.93
CA SER A 345 19.10 -15.96 -2.47
C SER A 345 18.24 -17.09 -3.08
N ARG A 346 16.93 -16.85 -3.21
CA ARG A 346 15.98 -17.76 -3.87
C ARG A 346 14.83 -17.05 -4.59
N TRP A 347 14.92 -15.74 -4.76
CA TRP A 347 13.87 -14.87 -5.30
C TRP A 347 12.56 -14.89 -4.51
N SER A 348 12.62 -14.97 -3.17
CA SER A 348 11.40 -14.94 -2.34
C SER A 348 11.13 -13.54 -1.78
N ALA A 349 10.02 -12.95 -2.22
CA ALA A 349 9.50 -11.73 -1.62
C ALA A 349 8.92 -11.97 -0.21
N LYS A 350 8.52 -13.21 0.11
CA LYS A 350 8.12 -13.56 1.48
C LYS A 350 9.31 -13.53 2.43
N ASP A 351 10.46 -14.08 2.02
CA ASP A 351 11.69 -13.98 2.83
C ASP A 351 12.12 -12.53 3.01
N LEU A 352 12.01 -11.73 1.94
CA LEU A 352 12.27 -10.29 2.00
C LEU A 352 11.35 -9.61 3.03
N THR A 353 10.03 -9.83 2.96
CA THR A 353 9.08 -9.30 3.94
C THR A 353 9.42 -9.78 5.36
N ARG A 354 9.67 -11.08 5.53
CA ARG A 354 9.99 -11.68 6.82
C ARG A 354 11.23 -11.05 7.44
N ALA A 355 12.29 -10.86 6.64
CA ALA A 355 13.52 -10.21 7.08
C ALA A 355 13.27 -8.77 7.53
N ILE A 356 12.45 -8.00 6.79
CA ILE A 356 12.12 -6.60 7.15
C ILE A 356 11.37 -6.53 8.48
N VAL A 357 10.29 -7.30 8.65
CA VAL A 357 9.43 -7.16 9.84
C VAL A 357 10.02 -7.77 11.11
N LEU A 358 11.04 -8.62 10.97
CA LEU A 358 11.80 -9.22 12.08
C LEU A 358 13.12 -8.49 12.35
N ASP A 359 13.42 -7.43 11.62
CA ASP A 359 14.63 -6.67 11.84
C ASP A 359 14.56 -5.84 13.13
N GLU A 360 15.73 -5.38 13.57
CA GLU A 360 15.90 -4.50 14.72
C GLU A 360 15.33 -3.11 14.43
N ASP A 361 15.52 -2.55 13.23
CA ASP A 361 15.00 -1.21 12.90
C ASP A 361 13.47 -1.13 12.91
N PHE A 362 12.80 -2.21 12.51
CA PHE A 362 11.34 -2.31 12.56
C PHE A 362 10.78 -2.42 14.00
N GLN A 363 11.63 -2.82 14.97
CA GLN A 363 11.26 -2.93 16.37
C GLN A 363 11.45 -1.62 17.14
N VAL A 364 12.12 -0.62 16.55
CA VAL A 364 12.38 0.65 17.22
C VAL A 364 11.06 1.38 17.45
N SER A 365 10.84 1.68 18.72
CA SER A 365 9.79 2.57 19.19
C SER A 365 10.31 4.00 19.05
N HIS A 366 11.34 4.35 19.82
CA HIS A 366 11.89 5.69 19.95
C HIS A 366 13.42 5.76 19.85
N VAL A 367 13.95 6.98 19.81
CA VAL A 367 15.34 7.39 20.03
C VAL A 367 15.37 8.49 21.10
N GLU A 368 15.86 8.18 22.30
CA GLU A 368 16.07 9.17 23.36
C GLU A 368 17.41 9.90 23.18
N GLY A 369 17.46 11.20 23.48
CA GLY A 369 18.72 11.95 23.64
C GLY A 369 19.23 12.74 22.43
N GLY A 370 18.51 12.77 21.31
CA GLY A 370 18.83 13.63 20.16
C GLY A 370 18.53 15.12 20.42
N GLU A 371 19.27 16.04 19.78
CA GLU A 371 18.80 17.42 19.61
C GLU A 371 17.44 17.34 18.89
N ALA A 372 16.39 17.93 19.47
CA ALA A 372 15.00 17.92 18.96
C ALA A 372 14.92 17.72 17.44
N GLY A 373 14.60 16.48 17.04
CA GLY A 373 14.73 16.01 15.67
C GLY A 373 14.83 14.49 15.59
N ASN A 374 13.69 13.85 15.43
CA ASN A 374 13.49 12.48 14.95
C ASN A 374 14.22 11.33 15.70
N PHE A 375 13.71 10.77 16.80
CA PHE A 375 12.83 9.58 16.73
C PHE A 375 12.22 9.21 18.13
N SER A 376 10.93 8.87 18.41
CA SER A 376 10.30 8.74 19.76
C SER A 376 8.90 8.02 20.01
N GLY A 377 8.67 6.76 19.61
CA GLY A 377 8.04 5.65 20.37
C GLY A 377 6.74 5.67 21.20
N LEU A 378 6.12 4.48 21.19
CA LEU A 378 4.88 4.01 21.79
C LEU A 378 4.96 3.81 23.32
N VAL A 379 4.86 4.91 24.06
CA VAL A 379 4.06 5.18 25.28
C VAL A 379 4.42 6.65 25.60
N PRO A 380 3.46 7.59 25.60
CA PRO A 380 3.81 9.01 25.56
C PRO A 380 4.43 9.47 26.88
N ASP A 381 5.65 9.98 26.82
CA ASP A 381 5.88 11.26 27.47
C ASP A 381 5.07 12.29 26.64
N GLU A 382 4.05 12.91 27.25
CA GLU A 382 3.16 13.88 26.58
C GLU A 382 3.94 15.09 26.04
N ASP A 383 5.16 15.29 26.53
CA ASP A 383 6.05 16.40 26.19
C ASP A 383 7.04 16.09 25.03
N ALA A 384 7.10 14.86 24.50
CA ALA A 384 7.98 14.53 23.37
C ALA A 384 7.43 15.01 22.01
N PRO A 385 8.23 15.68 21.14
CA PRO A 385 7.82 16.12 19.81
C PRO A 385 7.35 14.95 18.91
N ILE A 386 6.30 15.18 18.11
CA ILE A 386 5.71 14.17 17.21
C ILE A 386 6.71 13.67 16.15
N GLU A 387 7.61 14.54 15.71
CA GLU A 387 8.68 14.28 14.72
C GLU A 387 9.62 13.17 15.16
N ASP A 388 9.73 13.00 16.47
CA ASP A 388 10.42 11.87 17.02
C ASP A 388 9.63 10.57 16.68
N ARG A 389 8.34 10.36 16.94
CA ARG A 389 7.83 8.96 17.01
C ARG A 389 8.00 8.04 15.76
N HIS A 390 8.63 6.84 15.87
CA HIS A 390 8.59 5.79 14.82
C HIS A 390 7.21 5.13 14.84
N LEU A 391 6.16 5.89 14.59
CA LEU A 391 4.79 5.43 14.54
C LEU A 391 4.39 5.21 13.08
N PHE A 392 3.81 4.05 12.81
CA PHE A 392 3.26 3.76 11.49
C PHE A 392 1.77 4.02 11.50
N LYS A 393 1.31 4.90 10.61
CA LYS A 393 -0.12 5.19 10.48
C LYS A 393 -0.81 4.07 9.72
N ALA A 394 -1.92 3.59 10.26
CA ALA A 394 -2.80 2.66 9.59
C ALA A 394 -3.34 3.26 8.27
N ARG A 395 -3.04 2.56 7.19
CA ARG A 395 -3.53 2.83 5.84
C ARG A 395 -5.04 2.62 5.77
N PRO A 396 -5.76 3.22 4.80
CA PRO A 396 -7.22 3.06 4.69
C PRO A 396 -7.67 1.59 4.67
N TRP A 397 -6.97 0.72 3.94
CA TRP A 397 -7.28 -0.71 3.88
C TRP A 397 -7.01 -1.43 5.21
N GLN A 398 -5.97 -1.03 5.95
CA GLN A 398 -5.67 -1.58 7.28
C GLN A 398 -6.73 -1.16 8.30
N LEU A 399 -7.16 0.10 8.27
CA LEU A 399 -8.27 0.58 9.09
C LEU A 399 -9.57 -0.16 8.76
N ALA A 400 -9.87 -0.33 7.47
CA ALA A 400 -11.05 -1.07 7.03
C ALA A 400 -11.03 -2.53 7.53
N ASN A 401 -9.90 -3.23 7.36
CA ASN A 401 -9.74 -4.62 7.81
C ASN A 401 -9.78 -4.75 9.33
N SER A 402 -9.16 -3.83 10.07
CA SER A 402 -9.17 -3.83 11.52
C SER A 402 -10.57 -3.59 12.06
N ILE A 403 -11.31 -2.64 11.50
CA ILE A 403 -12.68 -2.36 11.90
C ILE A 403 -13.59 -3.55 11.56
N GLU A 404 -13.50 -4.12 10.37
CA GLU A 404 -14.31 -5.28 9.98
C GLU A 404 -14.00 -6.50 10.88
N ASP A 405 -12.73 -6.72 11.20
CA ASP A 405 -12.30 -7.79 12.11
C ASP A 405 -12.83 -7.58 13.54
N LEU A 406 -12.67 -6.37 14.09
CA LEU A 406 -13.10 -6.01 15.44
C LEU A 406 -14.62 -5.99 15.59
N THR A 407 -15.34 -5.46 14.61
CA THR A 407 -16.75 -5.06 14.76
C THR A 407 -17.71 -5.80 13.83
N GLY A 408 -17.20 -6.44 12.78
CA GLY A 408 -18.00 -6.97 11.68
C GLY A 408 -18.62 -5.89 10.80
N TYR A 409 -18.33 -4.61 11.06
CA TYR A 409 -18.84 -3.50 10.27
C TYR A 409 -17.95 -3.26 9.05
N ARG A 410 -18.59 -3.15 7.89
CA ARG A 410 -17.95 -2.68 6.67
C ARG A 410 -18.68 -1.44 6.18
N TRP A 411 -17.93 -0.37 5.91
CA TRP A 411 -18.52 0.89 5.50
C TRP A 411 -18.85 0.88 4.01
N GLU A 412 -20.03 0.37 3.67
CA GLU A 412 -20.49 0.26 2.29
C GLU A 412 -21.68 1.19 2.02
N THR A 413 -21.81 1.61 0.77
CA THR A 413 -23.03 2.22 0.26
C THR A 413 -23.42 1.60 -1.07
N ARG A 414 -24.64 1.91 -1.53
CA ARG A 414 -25.14 1.54 -2.84
C ARG A 414 -25.54 2.80 -3.60
N VAL A 415 -25.03 2.92 -4.83
CA VAL A 415 -25.38 4.00 -5.75
C VAL A 415 -26.14 3.43 -6.94
N ASP A 416 -27.45 3.69 -6.98
CA ASP A 416 -28.34 3.22 -8.05
C ASP A 416 -28.38 4.15 -9.27
N ALA A 417 -27.38 5.01 -9.44
CA ALA A 417 -27.24 5.85 -10.62
C ALA A 417 -26.68 5.05 -11.79
N ASP A 418 -27.33 5.17 -12.96
CA ASP A 418 -26.85 4.62 -14.23
C ASP A 418 -26.03 5.69 -14.97
N LEU A 419 -24.82 5.33 -15.38
CA LEU A 419 -23.92 6.21 -16.11
C LEU A 419 -24.22 6.27 -17.62
N GLY A 420 -25.22 5.54 -18.11
CA GLY A 420 -25.49 5.29 -19.53
C GLY A 420 -24.77 4.06 -20.08
N TRP A 421 -24.03 3.38 -19.22
CA TRP A 421 -23.26 2.18 -19.53
C TRP A 421 -23.24 1.18 -18.36
N GLY A 422 -24.23 1.29 -17.46
CA GLY A 422 -24.44 0.41 -16.33
C GLY A 422 -24.68 1.18 -15.03
N THR A 423 -25.34 0.54 -14.08
CA THR A 423 -25.54 1.04 -12.73
C THR A 423 -24.25 0.94 -11.93
N ILE A 424 -23.89 2.00 -11.18
CA ILE A 424 -22.67 2.04 -10.36
C ILE A 424 -22.66 0.87 -9.36
N GLY A 425 -23.70 0.73 -8.54
CA GLY A 425 -23.87 -0.39 -7.62
C GLY A 425 -23.19 -0.20 -6.27
N ARG A 426 -22.67 -1.29 -5.70
CA ARG A 426 -22.06 -1.32 -4.36
C ARG A 426 -20.67 -0.69 -4.34
N ILE A 427 -20.41 0.13 -3.32
CA ILE A 427 -19.14 0.83 -3.10
C ILE A 427 -18.67 0.56 -1.67
N ASP A 428 -17.40 0.15 -1.53
CA ASP A 428 -16.69 0.15 -0.24
C ASP A 428 -16.06 1.53 -0.03
N LEU A 429 -16.58 2.28 0.93
CA LEU A 429 -16.20 3.68 1.14
C LEU A 429 -14.78 3.84 1.69
N MET A 430 -14.15 2.80 2.23
CA MET A 430 -12.75 2.88 2.69
C MET A 430 -11.74 2.55 1.59
N ARG A 431 -12.20 1.98 0.46
CA ARG A 431 -11.36 1.48 -0.64
C ARG A 431 -11.70 2.10 -2.00
N ASP A 432 -12.44 3.20 -1.98
CA ASP A 432 -12.79 3.92 -3.20
C ASP A 432 -12.33 5.37 -3.09
N SER A 433 -11.62 5.82 -4.12
CA SER A 433 -11.01 7.14 -4.21
C SER A 433 -11.90 8.22 -4.81
N LEU A 434 -13.08 7.87 -5.35
CA LEU A 434 -13.98 8.80 -6.03
C LEU A 434 -15.23 9.14 -5.22
N PHE A 435 -15.99 8.11 -4.84
CA PHE A 435 -17.19 8.18 -4.02
C PHE A 435 -16.90 7.91 -2.54
N GLY A 436 -15.80 7.22 -2.25
CA GLY A 436 -15.35 6.89 -0.91
C GLY A 436 -14.42 7.93 -0.29
N TYR A 437 -13.70 7.45 0.71
CA TYR A 437 -12.84 8.22 1.62
C TYR A 437 -11.38 7.76 1.56
N GLU A 438 -10.99 6.92 0.61
CA GLU A 438 -9.63 6.33 0.55
C GLU A 438 -8.55 7.41 0.59
N VAL A 439 -8.62 8.39 -0.33
CA VAL A 439 -7.67 9.52 -0.38
C VAL A 439 -7.78 10.39 0.87
N LEU A 440 -9.00 10.65 1.36
CA LEU A 440 -9.23 11.48 2.54
C LEU A 440 -8.68 10.86 3.82
N ALA A 441 -8.63 9.53 3.90
CA ALA A 441 -8.01 8.76 4.97
C ALA A 441 -6.47 8.67 4.83
N GLY A 442 -5.90 9.05 3.68
CA GLY A 442 -4.46 9.06 3.42
C GLY A 442 -3.98 8.00 2.42
N GLY A 443 -4.89 7.37 1.67
CA GLY A 443 -4.56 6.51 0.53
C GLY A 443 -4.27 7.31 -0.75
N ILE A 444 -4.26 6.60 -1.89
CA ILE A 444 -3.95 7.16 -3.21
C ILE A 444 -5.12 6.99 -4.18
N ASP A 445 -5.23 7.87 -5.19
CA ASP A 445 -6.17 7.68 -6.32
C ASP A 445 -5.47 7.09 -7.56
N ALA A 446 -4.15 6.89 -7.45
CA ALA A 446 -3.27 6.40 -8.48
C ALA A 446 -3.33 7.22 -9.79
N VAL A 447 -3.76 8.49 -9.75
CA VAL A 447 -3.82 9.41 -10.90
C VAL A 447 -3.21 10.77 -10.54
N ASN A 448 -3.77 11.45 -9.52
CA ASN A 448 -3.33 12.78 -9.07
C ASN A 448 -2.62 12.71 -7.72
N VAL A 449 -3.07 11.83 -6.84
CA VAL A 449 -2.45 11.51 -5.56
C VAL A 449 -1.83 10.13 -5.70
N THR A 450 -0.50 10.10 -5.88
CA THR A 450 0.27 8.86 -6.12
C THR A 450 1.20 8.50 -4.95
N LEU A 451 1.15 9.26 -3.86
CA LEU A 451 1.90 8.99 -2.63
C LEU A 451 0.92 8.98 -1.46
N PRO A 452 0.98 7.98 -0.58
CA PRO A 452 0.14 7.92 0.61
C PRO A 452 0.53 9.02 1.62
N ALA A 453 -0.39 9.35 2.52
CA ALA A 453 -0.15 10.24 3.64
C ALA A 453 -0.03 9.43 4.95
N HIS A 454 1.19 9.36 5.47
CA HIS A 454 1.54 8.67 6.71
C HIS A 454 1.32 9.53 7.97
N GLU A 455 0.89 10.78 7.80
CA GLU A 455 0.53 11.67 8.90
C GLU A 455 -0.98 11.80 9.09
N MET A 456 -1.39 12.22 10.30
CA MET A 456 -2.79 12.51 10.59
C MET A 456 -3.19 13.87 10.03
N THR A 457 -3.98 13.86 8.96
CA THR A 457 -4.58 15.07 8.38
C THR A 457 -5.95 15.38 8.99
N ALA A 458 -6.41 16.62 8.85
CA ALA A 458 -7.76 17.01 9.27
C ALA A 458 -8.85 16.13 8.63
N THR A 459 -8.69 15.75 7.35
CA THR A 459 -9.65 14.89 6.66
C THR A 459 -9.60 13.47 7.19
N SER A 460 -8.41 12.90 7.42
CA SER A 460 -8.29 11.54 7.96
C SER A 460 -8.87 11.42 9.36
N SER A 461 -8.74 12.46 10.19
CA SER A 461 -9.44 12.55 11.48
C SER A 461 -10.95 12.47 11.35
N LEU A 462 -11.54 13.21 10.41
CA LEU A 462 -12.98 13.18 10.20
C LEU A 462 -13.45 11.80 9.71
N VAL A 463 -12.69 11.15 8.80
CA VAL A 463 -13.03 9.81 8.31
C VAL A 463 -13.03 8.79 9.45
N VAL A 464 -11.96 8.76 10.25
CA VAL A 464 -11.83 7.85 11.40
C VAL A 464 -12.98 8.03 12.38
N ARG A 465 -13.32 9.28 12.74
CA ARG A 465 -14.42 9.57 13.67
C ARG A 465 -15.76 9.03 13.17
N ASN A 466 -16.06 9.20 11.88
CA ASN A 466 -17.30 8.68 11.32
C ASN A 466 -17.29 7.15 11.20
N LEU A 467 -16.17 6.55 10.78
CA LEU A 467 -15.99 5.10 10.73
C LEU A 467 -16.20 4.48 12.12
N ALA A 468 -15.56 5.04 13.14
CA ALA A 468 -15.68 4.61 14.53
C ALA A 468 -17.12 4.73 15.06
N ALA A 469 -17.82 5.83 14.73
CA ALA A 469 -19.21 6.02 15.16
C ALA A 469 -20.13 4.93 14.62
N HIS A 470 -20.04 4.65 13.31
CA HIS A 470 -20.86 3.61 12.69
C HIS A 470 -20.47 2.20 13.15
N ALA A 471 -19.18 1.92 13.29
CA ALA A 471 -18.69 0.62 13.73
C ALA A 471 -19.07 0.30 15.18
N ALA A 472 -18.93 1.27 16.09
CA ALA A 472 -19.32 1.13 17.49
C ALA A 472 -20.83 0.92 17.66
N GLU A 473 -21.65 1.66 16.91
CA GLU A 473 -23.09 1.43 16.91
C GLU A 473 -23.40 0.01 16.41
N TYR A 474 -22.82 -0.40 15.29
CA TYR A 474 -23.07 -1.69 14.69
C TYR A 474 -22.71 -2.85 15.62
N VAL A 475 -21.49 -2.90 16.17
CA VAL A 475 -21.03 -4.04 16.98
C VAL A 475 -21.81 -4.19 18.28
N VAL A 476 -22.13 -3.09 18.97
CA VAL A 476 -22.92 -3.16 20.21
C VAL A 476 -24.32 -3.69 19.93
N GLU A 477 -24.93 -3.29 18.81
CA GLU A 477 -26.23 -3.82 18.41
C GLU A 477 -26.17 -5.30 18.05
N GLN A 478 -25.15 -5.73 17.29
CA GLN A 478 -24.99 -7.12 16.88
C GLN A 478 -24.66 -8.05 18.05
N ASP A 479 -23.70 -7.68 18.90
CA ASP A 479 -23.23 -8.53 19.98
C ASP A 479 -24.32 -8.80 21.01
N PHE A 480 -25.08 -7.78 21.42
CA PHE A 480 -26.22 -7.99 22.33
C PHE A 480 -27.39 -8.74 21.67
N ARG A 481 -27.58 -8.59 20.35
CA ARG A 481 -28.64 -9.31 19.63
C ARG A 481 -28.27 -10.78 19.39
N PHE A 482 -26.99 -11.06 19.17
CA PHE A 482 -26.48 -12.39 18.82
C PHE A 482 -25.25 -12.77 19.68
N PRO A 483 -25.44 -13.03 20.99
CA PRO A 483 -24.32 -13.24 21.92
C PRO A 483 -23.40 -14.43 21.55
N SER A 484 -23.94 -15.46 20.90
CA SER A 484 -23.16 -16.63 20.48
C SER A 484 -22.13 -16.34 19.38
N SER A 485 -22.26 -15.21 18.69
CA SER A 485 -21.35 -14.76 17.63
C SER A 485 -20.76 -13.37 17.94
N ALA A 486 -20.81 -12.96 19.21
CA ALA A 486 -20.36 -11.64 19.61
C ALA A 486 -18.84 -11.48 19.41
N LYS A 487 -18.45 -10.32 18.89
CA LYS A 487 -17.05 -10.01 18.58
C LYS A 487 -16.31 -9.33 19.73
N LEU A 488 -16.98 -8.43 20.44
CA LEU A 488 -16.38 -7.59 21.49
C LEU A 488 -17.07 -7.71 22.84
N LEU A 489 -18.39 -7.92 22.90
CA LEU A 489 -19.16 -7.96 24.14
C LEU A 489 -19.65 -9.38 24.45
N HIS A 490 -19.15 -9.98 25.52
CA HIS A 490 -19.45 -11.35 25.95
C HIS A 490 -20.30 -11.42 27.23
N LEU A 491 -20.85 -10.29 27.68
CA LEU A 491 -21.77 -10.17 28.81
C LEU A 491 -23.24 -9.94 28.39
N SER A 492 -24.18 -10.13 29.32
CA SER A 492 -25.60 -9.81 29.12
C SER A 492 -25.82 -8.30 29.09
N GLU A 493 -26.76 -7.81 28.27
CA GLU A 493 -27.12 -6.38 28.25
C GLU A 493 -27.58 -5.87 29.63
N GLU A 494 -28.15 -6.75 30.45
CA GLU A 494 -28.67 -6.47 31.79
C GLU A 494 -27.62 -6.57 32.90
N GLU A 495 -26.35 -6.89 32.60
CA GLU A 495 -25.30 -7.00 33.62
C GLU A 495 -25.16 -5.70 34.44
N LYS A 496 -25.00 -5.82 35.76
CA LYS A 496 -24.85 -4.69 36.70
C LYS A 496 -23.68 -4.83 37.66
N GLY A 497 -23.03 -5.99 37.72
CA GLY A 497 -21.84 -6.22 38.53
C GLY A 497 -20.66 -5.43 37.98
N GLU A 498 -20.14 -4.50 38.79
CA GLU A 498 -18.97 -3.69 38.44
C GLU A 498 -17.77 -4.56 38.06
N GLU A 499 -17.50 -5.64 38.79
CA GLU A 499 -16.40 -6.57 38.51
C GLU A 499 -16.49 -7.16 37.10
N ALA A 500 -17.68 -7.62 36.69
CA ALA A 500 -17.90 -8.21 35.37
C ALA A 500 -17.77 -7.16 34.26
N LEU A 501 -18.25 -5.93 34.51
CA LEU A 501 -18.12 -4.81 33.57
C LEU A 501 -16.66 -4.40 33.40
N ARG A 502 -15.90 -4.32 34.50
CA ARG A 502 -14.45 -4.02 34.47
C ARG A 502 -13.66 -5.09 33.76
N ALA A 503 -13.96 -6.36 34.01
CA ALA A 503 -13.34 -7.48 33.29
C ALA A 503 -13.61 -7.39 31.77
N GLN A 504 -14.84 -7.10 31.35
CA GLN A 504 -15.17 -6.88 29.94
C GLN A 504 -14.39 -5.69 29.36
N ILE A 505 -14.24 -4.59 30.11
CA ILE A 505 -13.48 -3.41 29.66
C ILE A 505 -12.00 -3.75 29.50
N ALA A 506 -11.40 -4.52 30.41
CA ALA A 506 -10.03 -5.00 30.26
C ALA A 506 -9.85 -5.87 28.99
N GLU A 507 -10.83 -6.72 28.66
CA GLU A 507 -10.83 -7.46 27.39
C GLU A 507 -10.90 -6.54 26.15
N LEU A 508 -11.66 -5.45 26.23
CA LEU A 508 -11.73 -4.45 25.15
C LEU A 508 -10.39 -3.73 24.99
N HIS A 509 -9.66 -3.43 26.07
CA HIS A 509 -8.31 -2.86 26.01
C HIS A 509 -7.37 -3.80 25.25
N ALA A 510 -7.35 -5.09 25.61
CA ALA A 510 -6.53 -6.08 24.93
C ALA A 510 -6.90 -6.22 23.45
N ARG A 511 -8.20 -6.26 23.14
CA ARG A 511 -8.69 -6.53 21.79
C ARG A 511 -8.61 -5.33 20.85
N ILE A 512 -9.03 -4.15 21.30
CA ILE A 512 -9.11 -2.93 20.49
C ILE A 512 -7.79 -2.17 20.53
N LEU A 513 -7.21 -1.98 21.73
CA LEU A 513 -6.04 -1.13 21.93
C LEU A 513 -4.74 -1.92 21.91
N GLY A 514 -4.82 -3.24 22.09
CA GLY A 514 -3.65 -4.13 22.12
C GLY A 514 -2.97 -4.17 23.48
N GLU A 515 -3.65 -3.69 24.52
CA GLU A 515 -3.07 -3.44 25.83
C GLU A 515 -3.54 -4.50 26.84
N LEU A 516 -2.60 -5.23 27.45
CA LEU A 516 -2.90 -6.24 28.47
C LEU A 516 -2.95 -5.61 29.86
N VAL A 517 -4.14 -5.21 30.30
CA VAL A 517 -4.38 -4.53 31.59
C VAL A 517 -5.24 -5.35 32.55
N ASP A 518 -5.07 -5.10 33.85
CA ASP A 518 -5.92 -5.68 34.90
C ASP A 518 -7.25 -4.91 35.03
N ALA A 519 -8.32 -5.57 35.48
CA ALA A 519 -9.64 -4.97 35.69
C ALA A 519 -9.66 -3.78 36.69
N HIS A 520 -8.62 -3.65 37.51
CA HIS A 520 -8.43 -2.58 38.48
C HIS A 520 -7.26 -1.66 38.14
N SER A 521 -6.79 -1.67 36.89
CA SER A 521 -5.76 -0.74 36.44
C SER A 521 -6.31 0.68 36.28
N PRO A 522 -5.45 1.72 36.35
CA PRO A 522 -5.86 3.10 36.09
C PRO A 522 -6.55 3.29 34.73
N GLU A 523 -6.11 2.58 33.70
CA GLU A 523 -6.65 2.65 32.33
C GLU A 523 -8.09 2.11 32.27
N VAL A 524 -8.36 1.03 33.02
CA VAL A 524 -9.71 0.47 33.17
C VAL A 524 -10.58 1.36 34.05
N ASP A 525 -10.03 2.00 35.08
CA ASP A 525 -10.77 2.99 35.90
C ASP A 525 -11.31 4.14 35.05
N GLU A 526 -10.47 4.72 34.18
CA GLU A 526 -10.88 5.79 33.27
C GLU A 526 -11.95 5.34 32.27
N SER A 527 -11.76 4.16 31.69
CA SER A 527 -12.70 3.58 30.73
C SER A 527 -14.04 3.23 31.37
N TYR A 528 -14.03 2.71 32.60
CA TYR A 528 -15.22 2.42 33.39
C TYR A 528 -15.93 3.71 33.82
N ALA A 529 -15.19 4.77 34.15
CA ALA A 529 -15.76 6.08 34.44
C ALA A 529 -16.50 6.66 33.21
N LEU A 530 -15.90 6.57 32.02
CA LEU A 530 -16.55 7.00 30.77
C LEU A 530 -17.81 6.17 30.48
N PHE A 531 -17.72 4.85 30.59
CA PHE A 531 -18.86 3.93 30.44
C PHE A 531 -20.00 4.30 31.39
N SER A 532 -19.69 4.43 32.68
CA SER A 532 -20.65 4.71 33.75
C SER A 532 -21.33 6.06 33.57
N ALA A 533 -20.57 7.11 33.21
CA ALA A 533 -21.11 8.43 32.89
C ALA A 533 -22.05 8.40 31.67
N SER A 534 -21.85 7.44 30.77
CA SER A 534 -22.58 7.33 29.50
C SER A 534 -23.88 6.52 29.58
N LEU A 535 -24.12 5.78 30.67
CA LEU A 535 -25.33 4.97 30.85
C LEU A 535 -26.65 5.77 30.78
N GLY A 536 -26.58 7.07 31.09
CA GLY A 536 -27.73 7.98 31.08
C GLY A 536 -28.80 7.62 32.14
N ALA A 537 -29.96 8.28 32.04
CA ALA A 537 -31.05 8.09 33.02
C ALA A 537 -31.64 6.67 33.02
N THR A 538 -31.53 5.94 31.90
CA THR A 538 -32.08 4.59 31.73
C THR A 538 -31.12 3.47 32.15
N GLN A 539 -29.91 3.80 32.61
CA GLN A 539 -28.91 2.83 33.06
C GLN A 539 -28.62 1.74 32.00
N SER A 540 -28.51 2.17 30.73
CA SER A 540 -28.43 1.27 29.58
C SER A 540 -26.97 0.92 29.23
N ASN A 541 -26.59 -0.34 29.43
CA ASN A 541 -25.26 -0.84 29.03
C ASN A 541 -25.03 -0.68 27.53
N ARG A 542 -26.07 -0.88 26.72
CA ARG A 542 -26.07 -0.60 25.28
C ARG A 542 -25.62 0.81 24.96
N ARG A 543 -26.13 1.82 25.66
CA ARG A 543 -25.66 3.21 25.49
C ARG A 543 -24.22 3.39 25.99
N GLY A 544 -23.89 2.84 27.16
CA GLY A 544 -22.55 2.94 27.75
C GLY A 544 -21.47 2.38 26.83
N PHE A 545 -21.65 1.16 26.32
CA PHE A 545 -20.69 0.51 25.42
C PHE A 545 -20.62 1.18 24.05
N LYS A 546 -21.71 1.73 23.52
CA LYS A 546 -21.64 2.53 22.27
C LYS A 546 -20.69 3.71 22.41
N VAL A 547 -20.75 4.44 23.53
CA VAL A 547 -19.85 5.59 23.77
C VAL A 547 -18.42 5.13 24.04
N LEU A 548 -18.24 4.09 24.87
CA LEU A 548 -16.91 3.58 25.20
C LEU A 548 -16.20 3.05 23.94
N ILE A 549 -16.83 2.16 23.19
CA ILE A 549 -16.22 1.58 21.97
C ILE A 549 -16.01 2.66 20.92
N PHE A 550 -16.93 3.63 20.78
CA PHE A 550 -16.71 4.78 19.90
C PHE A 550 -15.42 5.53 20.27
N ALA A 551 -15.20 5.80 21.56
CA ALA A 551 -13.98 6.46 22.03
C ALA A 551 -12.73 5.62 21.76
N MET A 552 -12.75 4.32 22.10
CA MET A 552 -11.62 3.40 21.88
C MET A 552 -11.27 3.25 20.39
N LEU A 553 -12.27 3.26 19.50
CA LEU A 553 -12.05 3.17 18.05
C LEU A 553 -11.52 4.47 17.41
N GLN A 554 -11.45 5.57 18.16
CA GLN A 554 -10.82 6.83 17.74
C GLN A 554 -9.46 7.07 18.39
N ASP A 555 -9.08 6.19 19.32
CA ASP A 555 -7.82 6.30 20.04
C ASP A 555 -6.65 6.33 19.04
N SER A 556 -5.63 7.14 19.32
CA SER A 556 -4.45 7.24 18.48
C SER A 556 -3.78 5.87 18.31
N ARG A 557 -3.87 4.98 19.30
CA ARG A 557 -3.39 3.60 19.20
C ARG A 557 -4.09 2.81 18.11
N LEU A 558 -5.36 3.07 17.78
CA LEU A 558 -5.98 2.40 16.62
C LEU A 558 -5.41 2.90 15.29
N LEU A 559 -4.98 4.16 15.26
CA LEU A 559 -4.49 4.84 14.07
C LEU A 559 -3.00 4.67 13.83
N PHE A 560 -2.23 4.43 14.88
CA PHE A 560 -0.78 4.31 14.85
C PHE A 560 -0.35 3.01 15.50
N TYR A 561 0.64 2.34 14.90
CA TYR A 561 1.19 1.07 15.37
C TYR A 561 2.72 1.00 15.22
#